data_AF-A0A7S3IU89-F1
#
_entry.id   AF-A0A7S3IU89-F1
#
_cell.length_a   1.000
_cell.length_b   1.000
_cell.length_c   1.000
_cell.angle_alpha   90.00
_cell.angle_beta   90.00
_cell.angle_gamma   90.00
#
_symmetry.space_group_name_H-M   'P 1'
#
loop_
_entity.id
_entity.type
_entity.pdbx_description
1 polymer ?
#
loop_
_entity_poly.entity_id
_entity_poly.type
_entity_poly.pdbx_seq_one_letter_code
_entity_poly.pdbx_strand_id
1 'polypeptide(L)'
;MIHCKEFSKEAQEGMEPSLVLVVPDVICENCQRCFDLDICRDPLLNASELEEEEVEDSDEWRCQTCGWILSKPAIERRLIDLLNRRLVSYQLQDLKCKNCKMVKNSVVSPYCECTGEFEQTMGHIQPEKLRNQNLLNQMTDVQVFFQMLRNFAQSHQMAMLQ
;
A
#
# COMPACT_ATOMS: atom_id res chain seq x y z
N MET A 1 14.67 19.02 8.06
CA MET A 1 15.23 18.32 9.24
C MET A 1 14.28 18.58 10.39
N ILE A 2 13.67 17.55 10.98
CA ILE A 2 12.71 17.72 12.09
C ILE A 2 13.53 18.05 13.34
N HIS A 3 13.32 19.23 13.93
CA HIS A 3 14.04 19.73 15.11
C HIS A 3 13.50 19.10 16.41
N CYS A 4 13.55 17.78 16.54
CA CYS A 4 13.24 17.07 17.78
C CYS A 4 14.39 16.15 18.19
N LYS A 5 14.43 15.76 19.47
CA LYS A 5 15.44 14.79 19.96
C LYS A 5 15.01 13.40 19.49
N GLU A 6 15.96 12.58 19.05
CA GLU A 6 15.75 11.25 18.42
C GLU A 6 14.85 10.27 19.21
N PHE A 7 14.77 10.41 20.54
CA PHE A 7 13.94 9.56 21.42
C PHE A 7 12.86 10.35 22.18
N SER A 8 12.54 11.58 21.77
CA SER A 8 11.46 12.34 22.41
C SER A 8 10.11 11.74 22.06
N LYS A 9 9.09 12.04 22.87
CA LYS A 9 7.71 11.66 22.55
C LYS A 9 7.30 12.22 21.18
N GLU A 10 7.72 13.44 20.84
CA GLU A 10 7.44 13.99 19.51
C GLU A 10 8.13 13.22 18.38
N ALA A 11 9.33 12.64 18.61
CA ALA A 11 9.99 11.79 17.64
C ALA A 11 9.34 10.40 17.53
N GLN A 12 8.83 9.85 18.63
CA GLN A 12 8.13 8.56 18.67
C GLN A 12 6.71 8.64 18.11
N GLU A 13 6.03 9.76 18.32
CA GLU A 13 4.69 10.09 17.81
C GLU A 13 4.75 10.78 16.44
N GLY A 14 5.97 11.07 15.95
CA GLY A 14 6.23 11.68 14.65
C GLY A 14 5.62 10.83 13.55
N MET A 15 4.48 11.29 13.04
CA MET A 15 3.79 10.65 11.94
C MET A 15 4.59 10.90 10.66
N GLU A 16 4.98 9.84 9.96
CA GLU A 16 5.58 9.93 8.62
C GLU A 16 4.67 10.78 7.74
N PRO A 17 5.06 11.97 7.26
CA PRO A 17 4.15 12.87 6.56
C PRO A 17 3.77 12.37 5.16
N SER A 18 4.53 11.42 4.60
CA SER A 18 4.36 10.93 3.24
C SER A 18 3.65 9.58 3.20
N LEU A 19 2.83 9.37 2.17
CA LEU A 19 2.27 8.05 1.88
C LEU A 19 3.40 7.09 1.47
N VAL A 20 3.27 5.83 1.87
CA VAL A 20 4.26 4.78 1.64
C VAL A 20 3.56 3.57 1.03
N LEU A 21 3.89 3.26 -0.22
CA LEU A 21 3.48 2.02 -0.87
C LEU A 21 4.70 1.30 -1.44
N VAL A 22 5.05 0.20 -0.78
CA VAL A 22 6.17 -0.65 -1.16
C VAL A 22 5.70 -1.79 -2.04
N VAL A 23 6.25 -1.90 -3.24
CA VAL A 23 6.16 -3.09 -4.10
C VAL A 23 7.32 -4.02 -3.72
N PRO A 24 7.03 -5.18 -3.12
CA PRO A 24 8.09 -6.08 -2.69
C PRO A 24 8.71 -6.85 -3.85
N ASP A 25 9.96 -7.25 -3.64
CA ASP A 25 10.68 -8.20 -4.47
C ASP A 25 10.82 -7.79 -5.95
N VAL A 26 10.97 -6.51 -6.26
CA VAL A 26 11.25 -6.03 -7.63
C VAL A 26 12.64 -6.49 -8.03
N ILE A 27 12.74 -7.13 -9.19
CA ILE A 27 14.01 -7.69 -9.70
C ILE A 27 14.44 -6.88 -10.92
N CYS A 28 15.66 -6.37 -10.89
CA CYS A 28 16.26 -5.74 -12.07
C CYS A 28 16.68 -6.82 -13.09
N GLU A 29 16.19 -6.72 -14.32
CA GLU A 29 16.50 -7.67 -15.39
C GLU A 29 17.99 -7.67 -15.80
N ASN A 30 18.70 -6.56 -15.58
CA ASN A 30 20.12 -6.43 -15.92
C ASN A 30 21.05 -6.92 -14.80
N CYS A 31 20.96 -6.35 -13.60
CA CYS A 31 21.88 -6.71 -12.49
C CYS A 31 21.35 -7.82 -11.58
N GLN A 32 20.13 -8.32 -11.80
CA GLN A 32 19.49 -9.38 -11.02
C GLN A 32 19.34 -9.08 -9.52
N ARG A 33 19.49 -7.81 -9.12
CA ARG A 33 19.25 -7.38 -7.75
C ARG A 33 17.74 -7.40 -7.47
N CYS A 34 17.37 -8.05 -6.37
CA CYS A 34 16.04 -8.00 -5.79
C CYS A 34 16.00 -6.88 -4.73
N PHE A 35 14.96 -6.04 -4.76
CA PHE A 35 14.78 -4.95 -3.81
C PHE A 35 13.30 -4.55 -3.71
N ASP A 36 12.99 -3.88 -2.62
CA ASP A 36 11.67 -3.29 -2.38
C ASP A 36 11.62 -1.90 -3.02
N LEU A 37 10.56 -1.63 -3.79
CA LEU A 37 10.39 -0.35 -4.50
C LEU A 37 9.27 0.46 -3.84
N ASP A 38 9.60 1.62 -3.28
CA ASP A 38 8.62 2.54 -2.71
C ASP A 38 8.12 3.53 -3.77
N ILE A 39 6.94 3.24 -4.32
CA ILE A 39 6.42 3.98 -5.47
C ILE A 39 5.87 5.37 -5.10
N CYS A 40 5.64 5.65 -3.82
CA CYS A 40 5.14 6.95 -3.37
C CYS A 40 6.24 7.95 -3.05
N ARG A 41 7.46 7.48 -2.79
CA ARG A 41 8.55 8.35 -2.27
C ARG A 41 9.82 8.33 -3.09
N ASP A 42 10.00 7.35 -3.99
CA ASP A 42 11.25 7.25 -4.75
C ASP A 42 11.38 8.46 -5.71
N PRO A 43 12.37 9.35 -5.52
CA PRO A 43 12.54 10.54 -6.33
C PRO A 43 12.86 10.21 -7.79
N LEU A 44 13.46 9.04 -8.07
CA LEU A 44 13.76 8.59 -9.42
C LEU A 44 12.51 8.12 -10.19
N LEU A 45 11.39 7.92 -9.49
CA LEU A 45 10.09 7.59 -10.09
C LEU A 45 9.19 8.82 -10.21
N ASN A 46 9.31 9.77 -9.27
CA ASN A 46 8.44 10.95 -9.13
C ASN A 46 9.16 12.26 -9.54
N ALA A 47 10.22 12.18 -10.34
CA ALA A 47 11.08 13.31 -10.70
C ALA A 47 10.35 14.44 -11.46
N SER A 48 9.24 14.11 -12.13
CA SER A 48 8.42 15.09 -12.87
C SER A 48 7.71 16.12 -11.99
N GLU A 49 7.68 15.94 -10.66
CA GLU A 49 7.00 16.85 -9.74
C GLU A 49 7.92 17.89 -9.07
N LEU A 50 9.26 17.77 -9.19
CA LEU A 50 10.19 18.49 -8.31
C LEU A 50 11.11 19.53 -8.96
N GLU A 51 11.18 19.61 -10.30
CA GLU A 51 12.12 20.53 -10.97
C GLU A 51 11.43 21.35 -12.09
N GLU A 52 11.40 22.68 -11.93
CA GLU A 52 10.97 23.66 -12.95
C GLU A 52 12.03 23.88 -14.05
N GLU A 53 13.18 23.21 -13.95
CA GLU A 53 14.27 23.30 -14.94
C GLU A 53 14.19 22.12 -15.92
N GLU A 54 14.52 22.40 -17.19
CA GLU A 54 14.35 21.60 -18.41
C GLU A 54 15.08 20.23 -18.42
N VAL A 55 14.86 19.38 -17.42
CA VAL A 55 15.27 17.98 -17.44
C VAL A 55 14.24 17.22 -18.26
N GLU A 56 14.69 16.61 -19.36
CA GLU A 56 13.85 15.77 -20.23
C GLU A 56 12.97 14.85 -19.36
N ASP A 57 11.66 15.01 -19.53
CA ASP A 57 10.56 14.31 -18.88
C ASP A 57 10.62 12.80 -19.19
N SER A 58 11.63 12.11 -18.64
CA SER A 58 11.79 10.68 -18.81
C SER A 58 10.99 10.01 -17.70
N ASP A 59 9.77 9.59 -18.02
CA ASP A 59 8.91 8.71 -17.21
C ASP A 59 9.50 7.28 -17.11
N GLU A 60 10.83 7.18 -16.96
CA GLU A 60 11.62 5.97 -16.98
C GLU A 60 12.07 5.59 -15.57
N TRP A 61 11.54 4.48 -15.08
CA TRP A 61 11.88 3.99 -13.75
C TRP A 61 13.22 3.26 -13.78
N ARG A 62 14.18 3.66 -12.95
CA ARG A 62 15.55 3.13 -13.02
C ARG A 62 15.95 2.35 -11.78
N CYS A 63 16.73 1.29 -11.98
CA CYS A 63 17.34 0.54 -10.89
C CYS A 63 18.37 1.40 -10.15
N GLN A 64 18.19 1.56 -8.83
CA GLN A 64 19.09 2.34 -7.96
C GLN A 64 20.55 1.83 -7.93
N THR A 65 20.81 0.61 -8.43
CA THR A 65 22.15 0.00 -8.41
C THR A 65 22.91 0.16 -9.72
N CYS A 66 22.24 -0.03 -10.86
CA CYS A 66 22.89 -0.09 -12.17
C CYS A 66 22.30 0.88 -13.19
N GLY A 67 21.27 1.66 -12.83
CA GLY A 67 20.62 2.64 -13.71
C GLY A 67 19.76 2.04 -14.83
N TRP A 68 19.68 0.71 -14.94
CA TRP A 68 18.88 0.02 -15.94
C TRP A 68 17.39 0.33 -15.78
N ILE A 69 16.69 0.50 -16.90
CA ILE A 69 15.25 0.80 -16.93
C ILE A 69 14.48 -0.42 -16.45
N LEU A 70 13.70 -0.26 -15.39
CA LEU A 70 12.82 -1.28 -14.83
C LEU A 70 11.60 -1.46 -15.72
N SER A 71 11.16 -2.71 -15.87
CA SER A 71 9.95 -3.05 -16.61
C SER A 71 8.71 -2.59 -15.85
N LYS A 72 8.11 -1.46 -16.27
CA LYS A 72 6.82 -0.98 -15.76
C LYS A 72 5.74 -2.07 -15.82
N PRO A 73 5.57 -2.85 -16.92
CA PRO A 73 4.60 -3.94 -16.94
C PRO A 73 4.84 -5.03 -15.89
N ALA A 74 6.11 -5.33 -15.58
CA ALA A 74 6.44 -6.29 -14.52
C ALA A 74 6.06 -5.76 -13.13
N ILE A 75 6.28 -4.47 -12.87
CA ILE A 75 5.89 -3.83 -11.61
C ILE A 75 4.36 -3.69 -11.53
N GLU A 76 3.71 -3.34 -12.64
CA GLU A 76 2.27 -3.32 -12.80
C GLU A 76 1.64 -4.66 -12.38
N ARG A 77 2.18 -5.77 -12.90
CA ARG A 77 1.70 -7.10 -12.54
C ARG A 77 1.79 -7.36 -11.04
N ARG A 78 2.87 -6.91 -10.39
CA ARG A 78 3.03 -7.05 -8.94
C ARG A 78 2.01 -6.21 -8.16
N LEU A 79 1.71 -5.00 -8.61
CA LEU A 79 0.66 -4.16 -8.02
C LEU A 79 -0.72 -4.82 -8.14
N ILE A 80 -1.03 -5.41 -9.30
CA ILE A 80 -2.25 -6.21 -9.51
C ILE A 80 -2.28 -7.41 -8.55
N ASP A 81 -1.16 -8.13 -8.39
CA ASP A 81 -1.09 -9.27 -7.48
C ASP A 81 -1.28 -8.85 -6.01
N LEU A 82 -0.74 -7.69 -5.60
CA LEU A 82 -0.99 -7.12 -4.26
C LEU A 82 -2.47 -6.80 -4.04
N LEU A 83 -3.11 -6.17 -5.02
CA LEU A 83 -4.54 -5.89 -4.99
C LEU A 83 -5.37 -7.18 -4.90
N ASN A 84 -5.07 -8.18 -5.74
CA ASN A 84 -5.75 -9.46 -5.75
C ASN A 84 -5.63 -10.19 -4.41
N ARG A 85 -4.42 -10.23 -3.83
CA ARG A 85 -4.21 -10.83 -2.49
C ARG A 85 -5.07 -10.13 -1.43
N ARG A 86 -5.19 -8.81 -1.50
CA ARG A 86 -6.03 -8.03 -0.58
C ARG A 86 -7.52 -8.27 -0.79
N LEU A 87 -7.98 -8.35 -2.03
CA LEU A 87 -9.36 -8.70 -2.38
C LEU A 87 -9.73 -10.08 -1.87
N VAL A 88 -8.88 -11.08 -2.12
CA VAL A 88 -9.08 -12.46 -1.63
C VAL A 88 -9.11 -12.48 -0.11
N SER A 89 -8.19 -11.79 0.56
CA SER A 89 -8.17 -11.70 2.04
C SER A 89 -9.44 -11.05 2.59
N TYR A 90 -9.94 -10.00 1.94
CA TYR A 90 -11.19 -9.34 2.33
C TYR A 90 -12.43 -10.22 2.12
N GLN A 91 -12.48 -10.99 1.02
CA GLN A 91 -13.59 -11.90 0.73
C GLN A 91 -13.60 -13.12 1.65
N LEU A 92 -12.42 -13.63 2.00
CA LEU A 92 -12.25 -14.82 2.84
C LEU A 92 -12.07 -14.51 4.33
N GLN A 93 -12.21 -13.24 4.72
CA GLN A 93 -12.01 -12.82 6.10
C GLN A 93 -12.98 -13.53 7.06
N ASP A 94 -12.52 -13.72 8.29
CA ASP A 94 -13.41 -14.09 9.38
C ASP A 94 -14.30 -12.91 9.78
N LEU A 95 -15.44 -13.22 10.39
CA LEU A 95 -16.25 -12.25 11.11
C LEU A 95 -16.09 -12.48 12.61
N LYS A 96 -16.06 -11.40 13.41
CA LYS A 96 -15.99 -11.48 14.87
C LYS A 96 -17.26 -10.92 15.50
N CYS A 97 -17.71 -11.49 16.61
CA CYS A 97 -18.85 -10.93 17.33
C CYS A 97 -18.46 -9.61 18.02
N LYS A 98 -19.30 -8.59 17.90
CA LYS A 98 -19.08 -7.30 18.58
C LYS A 98 -19.03 -7.43 20.11
N ASN A 99 -19.80 -8.36 20.68
CA ASN A 99 -19.96 -8.52 22.13
C ASN A 99 -18.89 -9.44 22.73
N CYS A 100 -18.88 -10.73 22.36
CA CYS A 100 -18.01 -11.73 22.96
C CYS A 100 -16.64 -11.87 22.28
N LYS A 101 -16.42 -11.17 21.16
CA LYS A 101 -15.18 -11.22 20.34
C LYS A 101 -14.83 -12.58 19.74
N MET A 102 -15.71 -13.58 19.86
CA MET A 102 -15.54 -14.89 19.22
C MET A 102 -15.70 -14.79 17.70
N VAL A 103 -14.93 -15.62 16.99
CA VAL A 103 -15.02 -15.76 15.53
C VAL A 103 -16.29 -16.51 15.14
N LYS A 104 -16.93 -16.08 14.05
CA LYS A 104 -18.11 -16.74 13.48
C LYS A 104 -17.75 -18.15 13.03
N ASN A 105 -18.35 -19.15 13.65
CA ASN A 105 -18.13 -20.56 13.37
C ASN A 105 -19.25 -21.21 12.54
N SER A 106 -20.25 -20.43 12.10
CA SER A 106 -21.40 -20.90 11.31
C SER A 106 -21.51 -20.13 10.00
N VAL A 107 -22.04 -20.77 8.96
CA VAL A 107 -22.17 -20.14 7.63
C VAL A 107 -23.45 -19.30 7.55
N VAL A 108 -24.57 -19.85 8.04
CA VAL A 108 -25.92 -19.30 7.81
C VAL A 108 -26.43 -18.38 8.91
N SER A 109 -25.90 -18.47 10.14
CA SER A 109 -26.45 -17.69 11.25
C SER A 109 -26.12 -16.20 11.08
N PRO A 110 -27.10 -15.30 11.15
CA PRO A 110 -26.84 -13.87 11.14
C PRO A 110 -26.31 -13.35 12.48
N TYR A 111 -26.55 -14.07 13.58
CA TYR A 111 -26.19 -13.67 14.95
C TYR A 111 -25.30 -14.70 15.64
N CYS A 112 -24.48 -14.22 16.58
CA CYS A 112 -23.69 -15.06 17.47
C CYS A 112 -24.58 -15.78 18.49
N GLU A 113 -24.10 -16.87 19.08
CA GLU A 113 -24.77 -17.58 20.18
C GLU A 113 -25.06 -16.67 21.39
N CYS A 114 -24.24 -15.63 21.60
CA CYS A 114 -24.47 -14.59 22.61
C CYS A 114 -25.42 -13.47 22.14
N THR A 115 -26.21 -13.72 21.09
CA THR A 115 -27.14 -12.79 20.42
C THR A 115 -26.50 -11.50 19.87
N GLY A 116 -25.17 -11.46 19.77
CA GLY A 116 -24.44 -10.31 19.24
C GLY A 116 -24.34 -10.33 17.72
N GLU A 117 -24.29 -9.14 17.12
CA GLU A 117 -23.98 -8.98 15.70
C GLU A 117 -22.51 -9.29 15.40
N PHE A 118 -22.27 -9.75 14.17
CA PHE A 118 -20.93 -9.94 13.64
C PHE A 118 -20.43 -8.68 12.93
N GLU A 119 -19.12 -8.43 13.01
CA GLU A 119 -18.41 -7.37 12.30
C GLU A 119 -17.23 -7.95 11.52
N GLN A 120 -16.84 -7.25 10.44
CA GLN A 120 -15.68 -7.58 9.64
C GLN A 120 -14.39 -7.51 10.47
N THR A 121 -13.48 -8.46 10.27
CA THR A 121 -12.14 -8.43 10.86
C THR A 121 -11.17 -7.58 10.04
N MET A 122 -11.42 -7.48 8.74
CA MET A 122 -10.70 -6.68 7.75
C MET A 122 -11.70 -5.76 7.01
N GLY A 123 -11.52 -4.45 7.07
CA GLY A 123 -12.44 -3.51 6.44
C GLY A 123 -12.14 -2.07 6.84
N HIS A 124 -13.15 -1.18 6.80
CA HIS A 124 -13.10 0.25 7.18
C HIS A 124 -12.57 0.47 8.61
N ILE A 125 -11.28 0.22 8.80
CA ILE A 125 -10.53 0.76 9.92
C ILE A 125 -10.34 2.21 9.55
N GLN A 126 -10.90 3.10 10.37
CA GLN A 126 -10.58 4.53 10.28
C GLN A 126 -9.06 4.66 10.21
N PRO A 127 -8.49 5.34 9.20
CA PRO A 127 -7.05 5.47 9.01
C PRO A 127 -6.33 5.85 10.31
N GLU A 128 -6.99 6.67 11.13
CA GLU A 128 -6.59 7.11 12.46
C GLU A 128 -6.19 6.01 13.45
N LYS A 129 -6.72 4.78 13.28
CA LYS A 129 -6.46 3.62 14.16
C LYS A 129 -5.33 2.73 13.67
N LEU A 130 -4.76 2.98 12.50
CA LEU A 130 -3.60 2.25 12.00
C LEU A 130 -2.35 2.70 12.74
N ARG A 131 -1.51 1.73 13.14
CA ARG A 131 -0.24 1.99 13.84
C ARG A 131 0.69 2.89 13.02
N ASN A 132 0.59 2.83 11.70
CA ASN A 132 1.21 3.77 10.78
C ASN A 132 0.21 4.07 9.65
N GLN A 133 -0.46 5.22 9.75
CA GLN A 133 -1.57 5.61 8.87
C GLN A 133 -1.13 5.80 7.42
N ASN A 134 0.15 6.07 7.22
CA ASN A 134 0.72 6.38 5.90
C ASN A 134 1.32 5.15 5.22
N LEU A 135 1.42 4.01 5.92
CA LEU A 135 1.87 2.75 5.31
C LEU A 135 0.70 2.02 4.63
N LEU A 136 0.56 2.27 3.33
CA LEU A 136 -0.52 1.77 2.49
C LEU A 136 -0.47 0.24 2.30
N ASN A 137 0.69 -0.36 2.50
CA ASN A 137 0.84 -1.83 2.60
C ASN A 137 0.00 -2.45 3.71
N GLN A 138 -0.40 -1.68 4.74
CA GLN A 138 -1.22 -2.16 5.86
C GLN A 138 -2.69 -1.72 5.77
N MET A 139 -3.07 -1.00 4.71
CA MET A 139 -4.44 -0.54 4.53
C MET A 139 -5.39 -1.73 4.37
N THR A 140 -6.30 -1.90 5.32
CA THR A 140 -7.33 -2.96 5.31
C THR A 140 -8.56 -2.59 4.49
N ASP A 141 -8.72 -1.30 4.19
CA ASP A 141 -9.78 -0.79 3.34
C ASP A 141 -9.45 -1.04 1.87
N VAL A 142 -10.17 -1.98 1.27
CA VAL A 142 -9.98 -2.38 -0.12
C VAL A 142 -10.37 -1.26 -1.09
N GLN A 143 -11.40 -0.47 -0.76
CA GLN A 143 -11.90 0.59 -1.65
C GLN A 143 -10.88 1.73 -1.75
N VAL A 144 -10.36 2.17 -0.60
CA VAL A 144 -9.33 3.23 -0.57
C VAL A 144 -8.06 2.74 -1.26
N PHE A 145 -7.63 1.50 -1.00
CA PHE A 145 -6.44 0.96 -1.65
C PHE A 145 -6.60 0.85 -3.17
N PHE A 146 -7.77 0.41 -3.65
CA PHE A 146 -8.08 0.35 -5.08
C PHE A 146 -8.07 1.73 -5.73
N GLN A 147 -8.71 2.72 -5.11
CA GLN A 147 -8.75 4.09 -5.61
C GLN A 147 -7.34 4.68 -5.71
N MET A 148 -6.51 4.43 -4.72
CA MET A 148 -5.14 4.90 -4.68
C MET A 148 -4.27 4.24 -5.77
N LEU A 149 -4.37 2.92 -5.96
CA LEU A 149 -3.69 2.24 -7.06
C LEU A 149 -4.15 2.75 -8.42
N ARG A 150 -5.44 3.05 -8.57
CA ARG A 150 -5.99 3.64 -9.80
C ARG A 150 -5.40 5.02 -10.08
N ASN A 151 -5.32 5.88 -9.07
CA ASN A 151 -4.72 7.21 -9.21
C ASN A 151 -3.24 7.11 -9.61
N PHE A 152 -2.49 6.23 -8.94
CA PHE A 152 -1.08 5.98 -9.24
C PHE A 152 -0.87 5.43 -10.66
N ALA A 153 -1.73 4.49 -11.09
CA ALA A 153 -1.67 3.94 -12.44
C ALA A 153 -1.90 5.02 -13.50
N GLN A 154 -2.85 5.92 -13.26
CA GLN A 154 -3.17 7.02 -14.16
C GLN A 154 -2.02 8.03 -14.29
N SER A 155 -1.37 8.39 -13.18
CA SER A 155 -0.25 9.35 -13.20
C SER A 155 0.98 8.79 -13.92
N HIS A 156 1.20 7.47 -13.91
CA HIS A 156 2.37 6.81 -14.50
C HIS A 156 2.06 6.06 -15.81
N GLN A 157 0.92 6.34 -16.43
CA GLN A 157 0.46 5.75 -17.70
C GLN A 157 0.51 4.20 -17.71
N MET A 158 0.25 3.58 -16.56
CA MET A 158 0.19 2.12 -16.45
C MET A 158 -1.14 1.61 -16.97
N ALA A 159 -1.16 0.40 -17.54
CA ALA A 159 -2.37 -0.17 -18.16
C ALA A 159 -3.38 -0.73 -17.12
N MET A 160 -3.10 -0.54 -15.82
CA MET A 160 -3.86 -1.12 -14.73
C MET A 160 -5.33 -0.68 -14.80
N LEU A 161 -6.22 -1.66 -15.03
CA LEU A 161 -7.69 -1.53 -15.01
C LEU A 161 -8.27 -0.59 -16.09
N GLN A 162 -7.69 -0.57 -17.29
CA GLN A 162 -8.39 -0.12 -18.51
C GLN A 162 -9.50 -1.09 -18.94
#